data_AF-A0A1I3CIH7-F1
#
_entry.id   AF-A0A1I3CIH7-F1
#
_cell.length_a   1.000
_cell.length_b   1.000
_cell.length_c   1.000
_cell.angle_alpha   90.00
_cell.angle_beta   90.00
_cell.angle_gamma   90.00
#
_symmetry.space_group_name_H-M   'P 1'
#
loop_
_entity.id
_entity.type
_entity.pdbx_description
1 polymer ?
#
loop_
_entity_poly.entity_id
_entity_poly.type
_entity_poly.pdbx_seq_one_letter_code
_entity_poly.pdbx_strand_id
1 'polypeptide(L)'
;METTAAFEGLTCVDCGETFDAETATHRCPDCDGILDPSYDLDRVDLTPADLESRPGESMWRYEELLPFAREAAVTLGEGRTPLVECPALAESMGVGRVLLKDEGANPTGTFKDRGQSLAVTAAREHGAEEIALNSAGNAGQAAAAYAARAGLDAHVFLPSRAGFTQKAMTEVHGADLTVTDPVGGDSQIGDAGRAYAAAMDDHPEWYSAKTFVTPYRHEGKKTMALELLEQLDWEAPDAVVYPTGGGVGLVGMHKAAREARALGWSDELVPMYAAQAAGCAPVVDAYEAGADRHEPLDDDEVDTACNGIAIPDPGASPLILEAIRESDGGAVATTDREILDAAITVAREEGLEVGATCAAAASGAFALAEAGEFGPDDTVVLLNTGAGNKDVDALRAHLGETEAEAEAGSGGRNE
;
A
#
# COMPACT_ATOMS: atom_id res chain seq x y z
N MET A 1 -12.55 -5.28 -23.91
CA MET A 1 -11.54 -5.68 -22.90
C MET A 1 -11.78 -7.12 -22.48
N GLU A 2 -10.74 -7.86 -22.07
CA GLU A 2 -10.87 -9.23 -21.54
C GLU A 2 -11.17 -9.21 -20.02
N THR A 3 -12.44 -9.01 -19.67
CA THR A 3 -12.92 -8.89 -18.27
C THR A 3 -13.50 -10.18 -17.71
N THR A 4 -13.61 -10.26 -16.39
CA THR A 4 -14.22 -11.42 -15.70
C THR A 4 -15.75 -11.35 -15.69
N ALA A 5 -16.39 -12.48 -15.42
CA ALA A 5 -17.84 -12.61 -15.51
C ALA A 5 -18.62 -11.80 -14.46
N ALA A 6 -18.04 -11.60 -13.27
CA ALA A 6 -18.67 -10.87 -12.18
C ALA A 6 -18.48 -9.35 -12.30
N PHE A 7 -17.50 -8.87 -13.07
CA PHE A 7 -17.21 -7.44 -13.23
C PHE A 7 -18.33 -6.74 -14.00
N GLU A 8 -18.95 -5.73 -13.39
CA GLU A 8 -20.09 -4.98 -13.97
C GLU A 8 -19.68 -3.65 -14.61
N GLY A 9 -18.58 -3.05 -14.15
CA GLY A 9 -18.12 -1.74 -14.61
C GLY A 9 -17.47 -0.94 -13.49
N LEU A 10 -17.51 0.39 -13.62
CA LEU A 10 -16.85 1.32 -12.70
C LEU A 10 -17.89 2.23 -12.04
N THR A 11 -18.07 2.11 -10.73
CA THR A 11 -19.03 2.93 -9.98
C THR A 11 -18.31 4.09 -9.28
N CYS A 12 -18.81 5.31 -9.44
CA CYS A 12 -18.25 6.47 -8.76
C CYS A 12 -18.61 6.47 -7.27
N VAL A 13 -17.60 6.61 -6.40
CA VAL A 13 -17.82 6.63 -4.94
C VAL A 13 -18.55 7.88 -4.44
N ASP A 14 -18.55 8.97 -5.23
CA ASP A 14 -19.17 10.25 -4.84
C ASP A 14 -20.60 10.40 -5.36
N CYS A 15 -20.86 10.08 -6.63
CA CYS A 15 -22.19 10.24 -7.24
C CYS A 15 -22.99 8.95 -7.39
N GLY A 16 -22.36 7.78 -7.25
CA GLY A 16 -23.01 6.46 -7.37
C GLY A 16 -23.35 6.03 -8.80
N GLU A 17 -23.01 6.82 -9.82
CA GLU A 17 -23.22 6.44 -11.23
C GLU A 17 -22.23 5.36 -11.65
N THR A 18 -22.69 4.41 -12.48
CA THR A 18 -21.88 3.30 -12.99
C THR A 18 -21.56 3.53 -14.46
N PHE A 19 -20.29 3.42 -14.79
CA PHE A 19 -19.75 3.65 -16.13
C PHE A 19 -19.22 2.35 -16.74
N ASP A 20 -19.33 2.25 -18.06
CA ASP A 20 -18.72 1.18 -18.84
C ASP A 20 -17.19 1.31 -18.79
N ALA A 21 -16.53 0.27 -18.30
CA ALA A 21 -15.09 0.19 -18.17
C ALA A 21 -14.34 0.30 -19.52
N GLU A 22 -14.98 -0.01 -20.65
CA GLU A 22 -14.38 0.18 -21.99
C GLU A 22 -14.23 1.66 -22.37
N THR A 23 -15.00 2.55 -21.74
CA THR A 23 -15.03 3.98 -22.07
C THR A 23 -14.50 4.86 -20.93
N ALA A 24 -14.75 4.48 -19.68
CA ALA A 24 -14.26 5.18 -18.51
C ALA A 24 -12.90 4.60 -18.09
N THR A 25 -11.83 5.37 -18.31
CA THR A 25 -10.45 4.93 -18.06
C THR A 25 -9.88 5.43 -16.73
N HIS A 26 -10.40 6.55 -16.22
CA HIS A 26 -9.80 7.30 -15.11
C HIS A 26 -10.84 7.79 -14.09
N ARG A 27 -10.86 9.08 -13.75
CA ARG A 27 -11.83 9.69 -12.83
C ARG A 27 -13.22 9.77 -13.45
N CYS A 28 -14.22 9.93 -12.59
CA CYS A 28 -15.61 10.04 -12.99
C CYS A 28 -15.80 11.21 -13.97
N PRO A 29 -16.37 10.96 -15.17
CA PRO A 29 -16.55 12.02 -16.17
C PRO A 29 -17.55 13.10 -15.73
N ASP A 30 -18.42 12.80 -14.76
CA ASP A 30 -19.47 13.72 -14.31
C ASP A 30 -19.07 14.59 -13.12
N CYS A 31 -18.26 14.07 -12.19
CA CYS A 31 -17.91 14.79 -10.95
C CYS A 31 -16.43 14.74 -10.55
N ASP A 32 -15.56 14.13 -11.37
CA ASP A 32 -14.13 13.93 -11.07
C ASP A 32 -13.83 13.04 -9.84
N GLY A 33 -14.86 12.39 -9.31
CA GLY A 33 -14.76 11.43 -8.21
C GLY A 33 -13.97 10.17 -8.56
N ILE A 34 -13.61 9.41 -7.52
CA ILE A 34 -12.93 8.12 -7.69
C ILE A 34 -13.91 7.11 -8.30
N LEU A 35 -13.46 6.41 -9.33
CA LEU A 35 -14.15 5.26 -9.88
C LEU A 35 -13.65 3.98 -9.22
N ASP A 36 -14.57 3.15 -8.77
CA ASP A 36 -14.33 1.88 -8.10
C ASP A 36 -14.92 0.71 -8.92
N PRO A 37 -14.14 -0.33 -9.25
CA PRO A 37 -14.65 -1.53 -9.93
C PRO A 37 -15.81 -2.19 -9.17
N SER A 38 -16.98 -2.36 -9.80
CA SER A 38 -18.14 -3.00 -9.18
C SER A 38 -18.36 -4.42 -9.69
N TYR A 39 -18.90 -5.28 -8.83
CA TYR A 39 -19.07 -6.70 -9.09
C TYR A 39 -20.46 -7.19 -8.72
N ASP A 40 -21.04 -8.02 -9.58
CA ASP A 40 -22.18 -8.87 -9.26
C ASP A 40 -21.66 -10.13 -8.53
N LEU A 41 -21.66 -10.08 -7.20
CA LEU A 41 -21.13 -11.17 -6.37
C LEU A 41 -21.94 -12.47 -6.51
N ASP A 42 -23.19 -12.43 -6.95
CA ASP A 42 -23.99 -13.64 -7.23
C ASP A 42 -23.45 -14.42 -8.45
N ARG A 43 -22.59 -13.78 -9.26
CA ARG A 43 -21.94 -14.37 -10.45
C ARG A 43 -20.51 -14.84 -10.18
N VAL A 44 -20.01 -14.69 -8.96
CA VAL A 44 -18.72 -15.23 -8.54
C VAL A 44 -18.85 -16.74 -8.37
N ASP A 45 -18.33 -17.49 -9.34
CA ASP A 45 -18.27 -18.96 -9.30
C ASP A 45 -16.90 -19.41 -8.75
N LEU A 46 -16.65 -19.08 -7.48
CA LEU A 46 -15.43 -19.41 -6.75
C LEU A 46 -15.78 -19.70 -5.29
N THR A 47 -15.17 -20.72 -4.69
CA THR A 47 -15.27 -20.98 -3.26
C THR A 47 -13.89 -21.12 -2.62
N PRO A 48 -13.80 -20.97 -1.28
CA PRO A 48 -12.59 -21.31 -0.51
C PRO A 48 -11.98 -22.68 -0.88
N ALA A 49 -12.82 -23.71 -1.04
CA ALA A 49 -12.37 -25.06 -1.37
C ALA A 49 -11.78 -25.17 -2.78
N ASP A 50 -12.27 -24.37 -3.73
CA ASP A 50 -11.70 -24.33 -5.08
C ASP A 50 -10.28 -23.77 -5.05
N LEU A 51 -10.04 -22.72 -4.23
CA LEU A 51 -8.73 -22.08 -4.07
C LEU A 51 -7.68 -23.05 -3.51
N GLU A 52 -8.02 -23.89 -2.52
CA GLU A 52 -7.10 -24.90 -1.96
C GLU A 52 -6.48 -25.80 -3.05
N SER A 53 -7.29 -26.17 -4.05
CA SER A 53 -6.88 -27.04 -5.14
C SER A 53 -6.34 -26.29 -6.37
N ARG A 54 -6.47 -24.96 -6.40
CA ARG A 54 -6.19 -24.14 -7.59
C ARG A 54 -4.68 -23.99 -7.83
N PRO A 55 -4.17 -24.37 -9.01
CA PRO A 55 -2.80 -24.10 -9.39
C PRO A 55 -2.61 -22.61 -9.72
N GLY A 56 -1.47 -22.06 -9.33
CA GLY A 56 -1.12 -20.66 -9.57
C GLY A 56 -0.51 -20.01 -8.34
N GLU A 57 0.66 -19.39 -8.54
CA GLU A 57 1.46 -18.81 -7.46
C GLU A 57 1.42 -17.27 -7.44
N SER A 58 0.41 -16.64 -8.08
CA SER A 58 0.25 -15.19 -8.07
C SER A 58 -1.14 -14.76 -7.59
N MET A 59 -1.32 -13.46 -7.38
CA MET A 59 -2.59 -12.85 -6.99
C MET A 59 -3.74 -13.10 -7.99
N TRP A 60 -3.41 -13.44 -9.24
CA TRP A 60 -4.40 -13.74 -10.29
C TRP A 60 -5.13 -15.07 -10.09
N ARG A 61 -4.81 -15.80 -9.01
CA ARG A 61 -5.65 -16.91 -8.53
C ARG A 61 -7.04 -16.48 -8.06
N TYR A 62 -7.24 -15.19 -7.79
CA TYR A 62 -8.52 -14.58 -7.37
C TYR A 62 -9.24 -13.85 -8.52
N GLU A 63 -8.99 -14.22 -9.78
CA GLU A 63 -9.48 -13.47 -10.95
C GLU A 63 -10.99 -13.23 -10.99
N GLU A 64 -11.80 -14.13 -10.42
CA GLU A 64 -13.26 -13.99 -10.34
C GLU A 64 -13.69 -12.78 -9.50
N LEU A 65 -12.80 -12.29 -8.64
CA LEU A 65 -12.93 -11.05 -7.89
C LEU A 65 -12.09 -9.92 -8.47
N LEU A 66 -11.42 -10.07 -9.61
CA LEU A 66 -10.64 -9.01 -10.24
C LEU A 66 -11.33 -8.53 -11.52
N PRO A 67 -11.04 -7.30 -12.00
CA PRO A 67 -11.74 -6.77 -13.18
C PRO A 67 -11.34 -7.47 -14.48
N PHE A 68 -10.13 -8.07 -14.54
CA PHE A 68 -9.58 -8.69 -15.73
C PHE A 68 -9.38 -10.20 -15.53
N ALA A 69 -9.54 -10.96 -16.61
CA ALA A 69 -9.21 -12.39 -16.62
C ALA A 69 -7.69 -12.58 -16.55
N ARG A 70 -7.23 -13.71 -15.99
CA ARG A 70 -5.80 -14.04 -15.88
C ARG A 70 -5.10 -14.08 -17.23
N GLU A 71 -5.78 -14.46 -18.30
CA GLU A 71 -5.24 -14.48 -19.66
C GLU A 71 -4.83 -13.09 -20.16
N ALA A 72 -5.50 -12.04 -19.69
CA ALA A 72 -5.19 -10.65 -20.02
C ALA A 72 -4.03 -10.08 -19.19
N ALA A 73 -3.77 -10.67 -18.02
CA ALA A 73 -2.88 -10.14 -16.99
C ALA A 73 -1.46 -9.80 -17.49
N VAL A 74 -1.03 -8.59 -17.19
CA VAL A 74 0.39 -8.21 -17.17
C VAL A 74 0.94 -8.55 -15.78
N THR A 75 1.54 -9.74 -15.64
CA THR A 75 2.03 -10.25 -14.35
C THR A 75 3.53 -10.53 -14.35
N LEU A 76 4.16 -10.31 -13.19
CA LEU A 76 5.51 -10.74 -12.87
C LEU A 76 5.53 -11.91 -11.85
N GLY A 77 4.36 -12.45 -11.51
CA GLY A 77 4.20 -13.47 -10.47
C GLY A 77 4.00 -12.90 -9.07
N GLU A 78 3.54 -11.65 -8.97
CA GLU A 78 3.26 -10.97 -7.71
C GLU A 78 2.12 -11.60 -6.90
N GLY A 79 2.20 -11.47 -5.57
CA GLY A 79 1.35 -12.15 -4.61
C GLY A 79 1.92 -13.45 -4.08
N ARG A 80 1.10 -14.21 -3.35
CA ARG A 80 1.48 -15.41 -2.58
C ARG A 80 2.67 -15.16 -1.66
N THR A 81 2.67 -13.98 -1.03
CA THR A 81 3.72 -13.52 -0.15
C THR A 81 3.66 -14.27 1.19
N PRO A 82 4.82 -14.50 1.83
CA PRO A 82 4.88 -15.19 3.12
C PRO A 82 4.02 -14.51 4.19
N LEU A 83 3.41 -15.33 5.05
CA LEU A 83 2.85 -14.91 6.34
C LEU A 83 3.69 -15.60 7.41
N VAL A 84 4.53 -14.82 8.09
CA VAL A 84 5.60 -15.33 8.96
C VAL A 84 5.20 -15.13 10.42
N GLU A 85 5.33 -16.15 11.27
CA GLU A 85 5.09 -15.98 12.70
C GLU A 85 6.21 -15.18 13.38
N CYS A 86 5.82 -14.31 14.30
CA CYS A 86 6.72 -13.47 15.10
C CYS A 86 6.50 -13.70 16.61
N PRO A 87 6.96 -14.84 17.15
CA PRO A 87 6.70 -15.22 18.53
C PRO A 87 7.33 -14.29 19.58
N ALA A 88 8.49 -13.70 19.32
CA ALA A 88 9.11 -12.76 20.25
C ALA A 88 8.32 -11.45 20.32
N LEU A 89 7.78 -10.99 19.18
CA LEU A 89 6.87 -9.84 19.15
C LEU A 89 5.54 -10.14 19.86
N ALA A 90 5.01 -11.35 19.71
CA ALA A 90 3.79 -11.74 20.42
C ALA A 90 4.00 -11.74 21.95
N GLU A 91 5.13 -12.27 22.42
CA GLU A 91 5.50 -12.23 23.84
C GLU A 91 5.65 -10.78 24.36
N SER A 92 6.31 -9.91 23.61
CA SER A 92 6.56 -8.52 24.04
C SER A 92 5.29 -7.66 24.02
N MET A 93 4.38 -7.89 23.06
CA MET A 93 3.09 -7.22 22.96
C MET A 93 2.04 -7.82 23.93
N GLY A 94 2.27 -9.02 24.46
CA GLY A 94 1.33 -9.70 25.35
C GLY A 94 0.06 -10.19 24.66
N VAL A 95 0.15 -10.54 23.38
CA VAL A 95 -0.97 -11.02 22.54
C VAL A 95 -0.80 -12.49 22.17
N GLY A 96 -1.84 -13.12 21.62
CA GLY A 96 -1.84 -14.54 21.30
C GLY A 96 -0.90 -14.87 20.14
N ARG A 97 -0.96 -14.10 19.06
CA ARG A 97 -0.13 -14.30 17.85
C ARG A 97 0.23 -12.96 17.21
N VAL A 98 1.46 -12.86 16.72
CA VAL A 98 1.88 -11.79 15.81
C VAL A 98 2.35 -12.45 14.52
N LEU A 99 1.85 -11.95 13.39
CA LEU A 99 2.18 -12.43 12.06
C LEU A 99 2.68 -11.27 11.21
N LEU A 100 3.74 -11.49 10.43
CA LEU A 100 4.23 -10.52 9.46
C LEU A 100 3.86 -10.96 8.05
N LYS A 101 3.00 -10.17 7.40
CA LYS A 101 2.64 -10.36 6.00
C LYS A 101 3.68 -9.68 5.11
N ASP A 102 4.57 -10.47 4.51
CA ASP A 102 5.79 -9.98 3.87
C ASP A 102 5.61 -9.62 2.38
N GLU A 103 5.04 -8.46 2.11
CA GLU A 103 4.95 -7.94 0.74
C GLU A 103 6.29 -7.48 0.15
N GLY A 104 7.38 -7.55 0.92
CA GLY A 104 8.74 -7.40 0.43
C GLY A 104 9.19 -8.53 -0.50
N ALA A 105 8.52 -9.69 -0.48
CA ALA A 105 8.82 -10.82 -1.35
C ALA A 105 8.29 -10.69 -2.80
N ASN A 106 7.57 -9.61 -3.12
CA ASN A 106 7.07 -9.37 -4.48
C ASN A 106 8.21 -9.07 -5.49
N PRO A 107 7.97 -9.19 -6.81
CA PRO A 107 8.99 -9.06 -7.87
C PRO A 107 9.91 -7.83 -7.82
N THR A 108 9.38 -6.65 -7.47
CA THR A 108 10.17 -5.41 -7.31
C THR A 108 10.48 -5.09 -5.85
N GLY A 109 10.17 -6.01 -4.94
CA GLY A 109 10.41 -5.92 -3.51
C GLY A 109 9.38 -5.07 -2.76
N THR A 110 8.14 -4.99 -3.25
CA THR A 110 7.10 -4.17 -2.61
C THR A 110 5.69 -4.59 -3.02
N PHE A 111 4.72 -4.38 -2.11
CA PHE A 111 3.31 -4.58 -2.40
C PHE A 111 2.83 -3.80 -3.65
N LYS A 112 3.50 -2.69 -4.02
CA LYS A 112 3.14 -1.81 -5.17
C LYS A 112 2.91 -2.60 -6.46
N ASP A 113 3.61 -3.72 -6.62
CA ASP A 113 3.49 -4.69 -7.70
C ASP A 113 2.05 -5.12 -7.97
N ARG A 114 1.32 -5.54 -6.92
CA ARG A 114 -0.08 -5.98 -7.05
C ARG A 114 -0.97 -4.93 -7.73
N GLY A 115 -0.80 -3.66 -7.35
CA GLY A 115 -1.58 -2.57 -7.93
C GLY A 115 -1.13 -2.21 -9.35
N GLN A 116 0.17 -2.30 -9.65
CA GLN A 116 0.68 -2.00 -10.99
C GLN A 116 0.33 -3.10 -12.01
N SER A 117 0.26 -4.35 -11.56
CA SER A 117 -0.23 -5.46 -12.36
C SER A 117 -1.60 -5.15 -12.98
N LEU A 118 -2.58 -4.72 -12.18
CA LEU A 118 -3.90 -4.33 -12.71
C LEU A 118 -3.88 -3.02 -13.48
N ALA A 119 -3.18 -1.99 -13.00
CA ALA A 119 -3.14 -0.70 -13.69
C ALA A 119 -2.53 -0.81 -15.10
N VAL A 120 -1.46 -1.60 -15.25
CA VAL A 120 -0.79 -1.82 -16.55
C VAL A 120 -1.58 -2.80 -17.42
N THR A 121 -2.25 -3.80 -16.82
CA THR A 121 -3.22 -4.62 -17.56
C THR A 121 -4.33 -3.75 -18.15
N ALA A 122 -4.91 -2.86 -17.35
CA ALA A 122 -5.91 -1.91 -17.82
C ALA A 122 -5.37 -1.00 -18.92
N ALA A 123 -4.18 -0.41 -18.76
CA ALA A 123 -3.57 0.43 -19.78
C ALA A 123 -3.44 -0.31 -21.12
N ARG A 124 -2.94 -1.56 -21.08
CA ARG A 124 -2.82 -2.41 -22.28
C ARG A 124 -4.17 -2.73 -22.92
N GLU A 125 -5.18 -3.06 -22.11
CA GLU A 125 -6.54 -3.37 -22.57
C GLU A 125 -7.23 -2.14 -23.20
N HIS A 126 -6.84 -0.93 -22.83
CA HIS A 126 -7.26 0.32 -23.46
C HIS A 126 -6.40 0.74 -24.65
N GLY A 127 -5.42 -0.08 -25.04
CA GLY A 127 -4.53 0.20 -26.18
C GLY A 127 -3.54 1.34 -25.92
N ALA A 128 -3.20 1.63 -24.67
CA ALA A 128 -2.14 2.58 -24.34
C ALA A 128 -0.79 2.08 -24.88
N GLU A 129 0.01 3.02 -25.38
CA GLU A 129 1.42 2.77 -25.75
C GLU A 129 2.37 3.25 -24.64
N GLU A 130 1.92 4.23 -23.84
CA GLU A 130 2.71 4.90 -22.82
C GLU A 130 1.89 5.07 -21.52
N ILE A 131 2.54 4.87 -20.37
CA ILE A 131 1.95 5.16 -19.06
C ILE A 131 2.71 6.26 -18.33
N ALA A 132 2.03 6.99 -17.46
CA ALA A 132 2.64 8.03 -16.64
C ALA A 132 2.14 8.04 -15.19
N LEU A 133 3.02 8.36 -14.24
CA LEU A 133 2.66 8.56 -12.82
C LEU A 133 3.71 9.36 -12.04
N ASN A 134 3.26 10.05 -10.98
CA ASN A 134 4.12 10.49 -9.89
C ASN A 134 4.17 9.48 -8.73
N SER A 135 5.26 9.48 -7.97
CA SER A 135 5.47 8.53 -6.86
C SER A 135 6.50 9.03 -5.85
N ALA A 136 6.42 8.60 -4.59
CA ALA A 136 7.49 8.78 -3.60
C ALA A 136 8.67 7.80 -3.76
N GLY A 137 8.56 6.84 -4.68
CA GLY A 137 9.60 5.85 -4.98
C GLY A 137 9.00 4.55 -5.50
N ASN A 138 8.63 3.64 -4.59
CA ASN A 138 8.24 2.25 -4.87
C ASN A 138 7.19 2.08 -5.97
N ALA A 139 6.19 2.97 -6.06
CA ALA A 139 5.15 2.86 -7.09
C ALA A 139 5.68 3.13 -8.51
N GLY A 140 6.69 4.01 -8.64
CA GLY A 140 7.34 4.36 -9.89
C GLY A 140 8.23 3.21 -10.38
N GLN A 141 9.05 2.64 -9.48
CA GLN A 141 9.83 1.44 -9.79
C GLN A 141 8.93 0.28 -10.26
N ALA A 142 7.84 0.02 -9.54
CA ALA A 142 6.89 -1.02 -9.93
C ALA A 142 6.23 -0.70 -11.29
N ALA A 143 5.82 0.55 -11.54
CA ALA A 143 5.23 0.92 -12.83
C ALA A 143 6.21 0.66 -13.99
N ALA A 144 7.48 1.06 -13.84
CA ALA A 144 8.52 0.82 -14.83
C ALA A 144 8.72 -0.68 -15.11
N ALA A 145 8.75 -1.51 -14.08
CA ALA A 145 8.93 -2.95 -14.24
C ALA A 145 7.77 -3.61 -15.00
N TYR A 146 6.52 -3.22 -14.70
CA TYR A 146 5.33 -3.78 -15.36
C TYR A 146 5.13 -3.22 -16.77
N ALA A 147 5.44 -1.94 -16.99
CA ALA A 147 5.46 -1.33 -18.33
C ALA A 147 6.46 -2.06 -19.24
N ALA A 148 7.68 -2.31 -18.75
CA ALA A 148 8.68 -3.08 -19.47
C ALA A 148 8.21 -4.50 -19.80
N ARG A 149 7.46 -5.16 -18.90
CA ARG A 149 6.86 -6.48 -19.15
C ARG A 149 5.76 -6.42 -20.22
N ALA A 150 4.97 -5.35 -20.23
CA ALA A 150 3.89 -5.14 -21.20
C ALA A 150 4.39 -4.60 -22.56
N GLY A 151 5.63 -4.13 -22.64
CA GLY A 151 6.16 -3.45 -23.82
C GLY A 151 5.60 -2.03 -23.99
N LEU A 152 5.29 -1.36 -22.88
CA LEU A 152 4.85 0.04 -22.84
C LEU A 152 6.01 0.94 -22.42
N ASP A 153 6.02 2.17 -22.93
CA ASP A 153 6.91 3.21 -22.39
C ASP A 153 6.34 3.75 -21.07
N ALA A 154 7.22 4.19 -20.16
CA ALA A 154 6.82 4.64 -18.84
C ALA A 154 7.49 5.95 -18.46
N HIS A 155 6.68 6.95 -18.13
CA HIS A 155 7.09 8.28 -17.66
C HIS A 155 6.89 8.38 -16.15
N VAL A 156 7.99 8.43 -15.40
CA VAL A 156 7.95 8.38 -13.93
C VAL A 156 8.49 9.68 -13.34
N PHE A 157 7.68 10.31 -12.49
CA PHE A 157 8.04 11.54 -11.79
C PHE A 157 8.30 11.23 -10.31
N LEU A 158 9.55 11.41 -9.86
CA LEU A 158 9.97 11.18 -8.48
C LEU A 158 10.54 12.44 -7.84
N PRO A 159 10.32 12.67 -6.55
CA PRO A 159 11.04 13.71 -5.83
C PRO A 159 12.52 13.39 -5.64
N SER A 160 13.34 14.43 -5.45
CA SER A 160 14.75 14.30 -5.06
C SER A 160 14.97 13.50 -3.78
N ARG A 161 14.01 13.46 -2.85
CA ARG A 161 14.09 12.64 -1.63
C ARG A 161 13.72 11.17 -1.82
N ALA A 162 13.22 10.76 -3.00
CA ALA A 162 13.00 9.34 -3.27
C ALA A 162 14.32 8.56 -3.19
N GLY A 163 14.25 7.33 -2.65
CA GLY A 163 15.43 6.49 -2.41
C GLY A 163 16.23 6.19 -3.68
N PHE A 164 17.54 6.01 -3.50
CA PHE A 164 18.48 5.71 -4.59
C PHE A 164 18.04 4.46 -5.37
N THR A 165 17.73 3.37 -4.66
CA THR A 165 17.32 2.10 -5.28
C THR A 165 16.10 2.27 -6.17
N GLN A 166 15.09 3.03 -5.74
CA GLN A 166 13.87 3.24 -6.52
C GLN A 166 14.13 4.05 -7.78
N LYS A 167 14.94 5.12 -7.70
CA LYS A 167 15.34 5.90 -8.89
C LYS A 167 16.13 5.04 -9.87
N ALA A 168 17.19 4.40 -9.39
CA ALA A 168 18.07 3.57 -10.22
C ALA A 168 17.30 2.43 -10.90
N MET A 169 16.45 1.71 -10.15
CA MET A 169 15.68 0.60 -10.72
C MET A 169 14.58 1.07 -11.66
N THR A 170 14.04 2.28 -11.48
CA THR A 170 13.11 2.88 -12.46
C THR A 170 13.80 3.05 -13.81
N GLU A 171 14.99 3.64 -13.85
CA GLU A 171 15.78 3.82 -15.08
C GLU A 171 16.27 2.48 -15.66
N VAL A 172 16.69 1.53 -14.81
CA VAL A 172 17.15 0.20 -15.26
C VAL A 172 16.03 -0.60 -15.93
N HIS A 173 14.77 -0.41 -15.51
CA HIS A 173 13.61 -0.98 -16.19
C HIS A 173 13.27 -0.28 -17.51
N GLY A 174 13.96 0.82 -17.85
CA GLY A 174 13.81 1.52 -19.14
C GLY A 174 12.79 2.66 -19.12
N ALA A 175 12.32 3.09 -17.94
CA ALA A 175 11.42 4.23 -17.83
C ALA A 175 12.15 5.57 -17.97
N ASP A 176 11.46 6.55 -18.55
CA ASP A 176 11.86 7.94 -18.58
C ASP A 176 11.62 8.57 -17.19
N LEU A 177 12.70 8.70 -16.41
CA LEU A 177 12.66 9.23 -15.06
C LEU A 177 12.87 10.76 -15.05
N THR A 178 11.89 11.49 -14.53
CA THR A 178 12.03 12.90 -14.14
C THR A 178 12.18 13.01 -12.63
N VAL A 179 13.33 13.51 -12.16
CA VAL A 179 13.53 13.83 -10.74
C VAL A 179 13.28 15.31 -10.50
N THR A 180 12.35 15.66 -9.62
CA THR A 180 12.07 17.06 -9.26
C THR A 180 13.06 17.59 -8.23
N ASP A 181 13.50 18.83 -8.47
CA ASP A 181 14.60 19.53 -7.77
C ASP A 181 15.79 18.66 -7.33
N PRO A 182 16.52 18.06 -8.29
CA PRO A 182 17.66 17.19 -7.98
C PRO A 182 18.85 17.95 -7.38
N VAL A 183 18.82 19.30 -7.35
CA VAL A 183 19.91 20.14 -6.84
C VAL A 183 19.63 20.63 -5.42
N GLY A 184 18.40 21.09 -5.14
CA GLY A 184 17.97 21.51 -3.81
C GLY A 184 17.85 20.33 -2.84
N GLY A 185 17.40 19.17 -3.34
CA GLY A 185 17.42 17.91 -2.60
C GLY A 185 16.24 17.70 -1.65
N ASP A 186 15.36 18.68 -1.47
CA ASP A 186 14.24 18.71 -0.53
C ASP A 186 12.86 18.48 -1.19
N SER A 187 12.82 18.17 -2.48
CA SER A 187 11.58 18.09 -3.25
C SER A 187 10.55 17.11 -2.70
N GLN A 188 9.32 17.60 -2.71
CA GLN A 188 8.00 17.07 -2.47
C GLN A 188 7.47 15.85 -3.26
N ILE A 189 6.69 14.91 -2.69
CA ILE A 189 5.76 14.13 -3.55
C ILE A 189 4.78 15.08 -4.28
N GLY A 190 4.42 16.21 -3.64
CA GLY A 190 3.64 17.30 -4.23
C GLY A 190 4.33 17.91 -5.46
N ASP A 191 5.64 18.17 -5.41
CA ASP A 191 6.41 18.66 -6.56
C ASP A 191 6.40 17.67 -7.73
N ALA A 192 6.65 16.39 -7.45
CA ALA A 192 6.56 15.34 -8.46
C ALA A 192 5.14 15.26 -9.05
N GLY A 193 4.11 15.51 -8.23
CA GLY A 193 2.72 15.63 -8.66
C GLY A 193 2.46 16.82 -9.58
N ARG A 194 3.06 17.99 -9.30
CA ARG A 194 2.98 19.20 -10.14
C ARG A 194 3.69 18.99 -11.48
N ALA A 195 4.88 18.39 -11.48
CA ALA A 195 5.62 18.07 -12.69
C ALA A 195 4.86 17.05 -13.56
N TYR A 196 4.31 16.00 -12.94
CA TYR A 196 3.44 15.04 -13.60
C TYR A 196 2.21 15.72 -14.23
N ALA A 197 1.51 16.58 -13.49
CA ALA A 197 0.33 17.27 -14.01
C ALA A 197 0.65 18.12 -15.25
N ALA A 198 1.75 18.90 -15.19
CA ALA A 198 2.21 19.68 -16.34
C ALA A 198 2.53 18.80 -17.56
N ALA A 199 3.17 17.65 -17.34
CA ALA A 199 3.49 16.73 -18.44
C ALA A 199 2.23 16.08 -19.06
N MET A 200 1.23 15.72 -18.24
CA MET A 200 -0.04 15.18 -18.74
C MET A 200 -0.84 16.21 -19.55
N ASP A 201 -0.73 17.51 -19.24
CA ASP A 201 -1.35 18.58 -20.04
C ASP A 201 -0.70 18.69 -21.43
N ASP A 202 0.62 18.49 -21.52
CA ASP A 202 1.37 18.50 -22.78
C ASP A 202 1.25 17.18 -23.57
N HIS A 203 0.97 16.07 -22.87
CA HIS A 203 0.88 14.70 -23.40
C HIS A 203 -0.44 14.01 -23.00
N PRO A 204 -1.59 14.48 -23.51
CA PRO A 204 -2.91 13.91 -23.19
C PRO A 204 -3.10 12.46 -23.66
N GLU A 205 -2.21 11.95 -24.53
CA GLU A 205 -2.18 10.56 -24.98
C GLU A 205 -1.64 9.57 -23.93
N TRP A 206 -0.88 10.04 -22.95
CA TRP A 206 -0.33 9.17 -21.91
C TRP A 206 -1.42 8.62 -21.00
N TYR A 207 -1.35 7.32 -20.70
CA TYR A 207 -2.29 6.69 -19.78
C TYR A 207 -1.86 6.90 -18.33
N SER A 208 -2.72 7.45 -17.48
CA SER A 208 -2.36 7.67 -16.07
C SER A 208 -2.40 6.37 -15.27
N ALA A 209 -1.26 5.95 -14.73
CA ALA A 209 -1.15 4.90 -13.72
C ALA A 209 -1.15 5.46 -12.28
N LYS A 210 -1.53 6.75 -12.12
CA LYS A 210 -1.54 7.42 -10.82
C LYS A 210 -2.65 6.86 -9.93
N THR A 211 -2.31 6.65 -8.66
CA THR A 211 -3.23 6.22 -7.60
C THR A 211 -4.55 6.99 -7.61
N PHE A 212 -5.69 6.28 -7.62
CA PHE A 212 -7.05 6.81 -7.65
C PHE A 212 -7.37 7.78 -8.80
N VAL A 213 -6.47 7.89 -9.78
CA VAL A 213 -6.79 8.39 -11.13
C VAL A 213 -7.12 7.20 -12.01
N THR A 214 -6.26 6.18 -12.03
CA THR A 214 -6.67 4.85 -12.51
C THR A 214 -7.54 4.16 -11.45
N PRO A 215 -8.65 3.50 -11.84
CA PRO A 215 -9.58 2.86 -10.91
C PRO A 215 -9.11 1.46 -10.46
N TYR A 216 -7.97 0.97 -10.95
CA TYR A 216 -7.63 -0.46 -10.81
C TYR A 216 -6.58 -0.78 -9.75
N ARG A 217 -5.92 0.23 -9.14
CA ARG A 217 -4.78 -0.04 -8.26
C ARG A 217 -5.16 -0.69 -6.93
N HIS A 218 -6.27 -0.27 -6.32
CA HIS A 218 -6.74 -0.84 -5.05
C HIS A 218 -7.34 -2.23 -5.23
N GLU A 219 -7.87 -2.57 -6.41
CA GLU A 219 -8.25 -3.96 -6.72
C GLU A 219 -7.06 -4.91 -6.63
N GLY A 220 -5.86 -4.47 -7.01
CA GLY A 220 -4.66 -5.30 -6.86
C GLY A 220 -4.34 -5.47 -5.38
N LYS A 221 -4.56 -4.40 -4.59
CA LYS A 221 -4.34 -4.41 -3.14
C LYS A 221 -5.33 -5.27 -2.38
N LYS A 222 -6.56 -5.41 -2.86
CA LYS A 222 -7.57 -6.24 -2.23
C LYS A 222 -7.13 -7.70 -2.12
N THR A 223 -6.34 -8.16 -3.07
CA THR A 223 -5.75 -9.51 -3.04
C THR A 223 -4.86 -9.76 -1.82
N MET A 224 -4.33 -8.72 -1.15
CA MET A 224 -3.60 -8.91 0.11
C MET A 224 -4.51 -9.43 1.22
N ALA A 225 -5.76 -8.96 1.30
CA ALA A 225 -6.72 -9.45 2.29
C ALA A 225 -7.28 -10.83 1.92
N LEU A 226 -7.59 -11.08 0.64
CA LEU A 226 -8.02 -12.41 0.18
C LEU A 226 -6.94 -13.46 0.48
N GLU A 227 -5.68 -13.12 0.24
CA GLU A 227 -4.55 -14.00 0.49
C GLU A 227 -4.25 -14.17 1.98
N LEU A 228 -4.42 -13.12 2.78
CA LEU A 228 -4.31 -13.20 4.23
C LEU A 228 -5.39 -14.12 4.82
N LEU A 229 -6.64 -13.93 4.42
CA LEU A 229 -7.75 -14.80 4.82
C LEU A 229 -7.51 -16.25 4.37
N GLU A 230 -7.11 -16.48 3.11
CA GLU A 230 -6.79 -17.83 2.63
C GLU A 230 -5.68 -18.49 3.47
N GLN A 231 -4.66 -17.74 3.88
CA GLN A 231 -3.55 -18.25 4.71
C GLN A 231 -3.93 -18.46 6.18
N LEU A 232 -5.04 -17.89 6.63
CA LEU A 232 -5.61 -18.04 7.96
C LEU A 232 -6.86 -18.93 7.94
N ASP A 233 -6.98 -19.82 6.94
CA ASP A 233 -8.11 -20.74 6.79
C ASP A 233 -9.48 -20.02 6.80
N TRP A 234 -9.51 -18.80 6.27
CA TRP A 234 -10.64 -17.88 6.17
C TRP A 234 -11.15 -17.30 7.50
N GLU A 235 -10.37 -17.47 8.57
CA GLU A 235 -10.57 -16.80 9.86
C GLU A 235 -9.94 -15.40 9.80
N ALA A 236 -10.73 -14.37 10.13
CA ALA A 236 -10.23 -13.00 10.21
C ALA A 236 -9.28 -12.87 11.42
N PRO A 237 -8.13 -12.19 11.28
CA PRO A 237 -7.33 -11.80 12.44
C PRO A 237 -8.02 -10.67 13.21
N ASP A 238 -7.67 -10.50 14.48
CA ASP A 238 -8.22 -9.44 15.33
C ASP A 238 -7.69 -8.04 14.97
N ALA A 239 -6.52 -7.97 14.32
CA ALA A 239 -5.98 -6.70 13.83
C ALA A 239 -5.08 -6.86 12.61
N VAL A 240 -5.23 -5.96 11.64
CA VAL A 240 -4.28 -5.72 10.55
C VAL A 240 -3.73 -4.31 10.68
N VAL A 241 -2.45 -4.17 11.02
CA VAL A 241 -1.77 -2.88 11.13
C VAL A 241 -1.01 -2.58 9.84
N TYR A 242 -1.37 -1.45 9.20
CA TYR A 242 -0.93 -1.10 7.85
C TYR A 242 -0.24 0.29 7.81
N PRO A 243 0.98 0.40 7.23
CA PRO A 243 1.66 1.68 7.03
C PRO A 243 0.87 2.56 6.05
N THR A 244 0.38 3.70 6.53
CA THR A 244 -0.63 4.49 5.82
C THR A 244 -0.08 5.81 5.31
N GLY A 245 0.16 5.87 4.00
CA GLY A 245 0.27 7.12 3.24
C GLY A 245 -1.05 7.41 2.53
N GLY A 246 -1.09 7.19 1.21
CA GLY A 246 -2.31 7.37 0.41
C GLY A 246 -3.40 6.30 0.58
N GLY A 247 -3.27 5.37 1.54
CA GLY A 247 -4.31 4.41 1.94
C GLY A 247 -4.82 3.37 0.94
N VAL A 248 -4.29 3.32 -0.29
CA VAL A 248 -4.73 2.37 -1.35
C VAL A 248 -4.77 0.92 -0.89
N GLY A 249 -3.77 0.51 -0.08
CA GLY A 249 -3.69 -0.82 0.50
C GLY A 249 -4.89 -1.12 1.39
N LEU A 250 -5.10 -0.23 2.36
CA LEU A 250 -6.18 -0.29 3.34
C LEU A 250 -7.57 -0.31 2.66
N VAL A 251 -7.81 0.60 1.71
CA VAL A 251 -9.06 0.65 0.94
C VAL A 251 -9.31 -0.65 0.18
N GLY A 252 -8.29 -1.17 -0.51
CA GLY A 252 -8.41 -2.45 -1.22
C GLY A 252 -8.68 -3.62 -0.27
N MET A 253 -7.90 -3.75 0.81
CA MET A 253 -8.05 -4.83 1.77
C MET A 253 -9.45 -4.84 2.42
N HIS A 254 -9.94 -3.66 2.81
CA HIS A 254 -11.29 -3.52 3.36
C HIS A 254 -12.37 -3.94 2.37
N LYS A 255 -12.23 -3.53 1.10
CA LYS A 255 -13.14 -3.97 0.04
C LYS A 255 -13.19 -5.49 -0.10
N ALA A 256 -12.03 -6.15 -0.13
CA ALA A 256 -11.97 -7.61 -0.16
C ALA A 256 -12.60 -8.25 1.08
N ALA A 257 -12.44 -7.67 2.27
CA ALA A 257 -13.11 -8.17 3.48
C ALA A 257 -14.64 -8.07 3.37
N ARG A 258 -15.18 -6.97 2.82
CA ARG A 258 -16.62 -6.84 2.55
C ARG A 258 -17.11 -7.87 1.54
N GLU A 259 -16.37 -8.06 0.43
CA GLU A 259 -16.70 -9.03 -0.61
C GLU A 259 -16.67 -10.46 -0.06
N ALA A 260 -15.63 -10.83 0.70
CA ALA A 260 -15.53 -12.13 1.35
C ALA A 260 -16.68 -12.39 2.34
N ARG A 261 -17.06 -11.38 3.13
CA ARG A 261 -18.23 -11.47 4.02
C ARG A 261 -19.54 -11.63 3.25
N ALA A 262 -19.71 -10.86 2.18
CA ALA A 262 -20.92 -10.93 1.34
C ALA A 262 -21.07 -12.29 0.65
N LEU A 263 -19.95 -12.92 0.27
CA LEU A 263 -19.90 -14.26 -0.29
C LEU A 263 -20.01 -15.38 0.77
N GLY A 264 -20.02 -15.03 2.06
CA GLY A 264 -20.07 -15.99 3.16
C GLY A 264 -18.78 -16.79 3.35
N TRP A 265 -17.64 -16.26 2.91
CA TRP A 265 -16.32 -16.89 3.08
C TRP A 265 -15.70 -16.58 4.45
N SER A 266 -16.06 -15.44 5.04
CA SER A 266 -15.68 -15.07 6.39
C SER A 266 -16.87 -14.45 7.11
N ASP A 267 -17.00 -14.69 8.41
CA ASP A 267 -18.11 -14.17 9.23
C ASP A 267 -17.88 -12.72 9.68
N GLU A 268 -16.61 -12.29 9.73
CA GLU A 268 -16.19 -11.00 10.29
C GLU A 268 -15.45 -10.16 9.25
N LEU A 269 -15.42 -8.84 9.47
CA LEU A 269 -14.52 -7.97 8.70
C LEU A 269 -13.15 -8.01 9.35
N VAL A 270 -12.10 -7.88 8.54
CA VAL A 270 -10.72 -7.76 9.02
C VAL A 270 -10.52 -6.36 9.63
N PRO A 271 -10.24 -6.20 10.93
CA PRO A 271 -10.06 -4.89 11.55
C PRO A 271 -8.81 -4.17 11.05
N MET A 272 -8.99 -2.99 10.45
CA MET A 272 -7.94 -2.25 9.77
C MET A 272 -7.41 -1.11 10.64
N TYR A 273 -6.12 -1.16 10.96
CA TYR A 273 -5.41 -0.14 11.73
C TYR A 273 -4.46 0.66 10.84
N ALA A 274 -4.65 1.98 10.77
CA ALA A 274 -3.78 2.88 10.04
C ALA A 274 -2.60 3.35 10.91
N ALA A 275 -1.37 3.04 10.52
CA ALA A 275 -0.17 3.55 11.18
C ALA A 275 0.52 4.63 10.33
N GLN A 276 0.64 5.85 10.85
CA GLN A 276 1.30 6.97 10.18
C GLN A 276 2.56 7.44 10.93
N ALA A 277 3.45 8.15 10.23
CA ALA A 277 4.52 8.88 10.89
C ALA A 277 3.95 10.16 11.51
N ALA A 278 4.34 10.49 12.75
CA ALA A 278 3.82 11.63 13.50
C ALA A 278 4.04 12.98 12.78
N GLY A 279 5.12 13.11 11.99
CA GLY A 279 5.36 14.30 11.18
C GLY A 279 4.56 14.39 9.88
N CYS A 280 3.66 13.43 9.60
CA CYS A 280 2.70 13.47 8.50
C CYS A 280 1.53 12.50 8.79
N ALA A 281 0.63 12.89 9.71
CA ALA A 281 -0.44 12.03 10.22
C ALA A 281 -1.89 12.52 9.96
N PRO A 282 -2.23 13.08 8.78
CA PRO A 282 -3.54 13.70 8.56
C PRO A 282 -4.73 12.73 8.67
N VAL A 283 -4.54 11.42 8.46
CA VAL A 283 -5.60 10.41 8.63
C VAL A 283 -5.83 10.13 10.11
N VAL A 284 -4.76 10.05 10.92
CA VAL A 284 -4.86 9.89 12.37
C VAL A 284 -5.59 11.08 12.98
N ASP A 285 -5.19 12.31 12.62
CA ASP A 285 -5.83 13.54 13.10
C ASP A 285 -7.34 13.56 12.76
N ALA A 286 -7.69 13.16 11.54
CA ALA A 286 -9.08 13.09 11.10
C ALA A 286 -9.89 12.00 11.83
N TYR A 287 -9.26 10.85 12.09
CA TYR A 287 -9.87 9.75 12.81
C TYR A 287 -10.19 10.15 14.25
N GLU A 288 -9.21 10.73 14.96
CA GLU A 288 -9.36 11.19 16.34
C GLU A 288 -10.37 12.34 16.48
N ALA A 289 -10.42 13.24 15.50
CA ALA A 289 -11.41 14.31 15.45
C ALA A 289 -12.83 13.83 15.12
N GLY A 290 -13.01 12.56 14.72
CA GLY A 290 -14.28 12.03 14.25
C GLY A 290 -14.75 12.66 12.93
N ALA A 291 -13.83 13.16 12.12
CA ALA A 291 -14.12 13.84 10.86
C ALA A 291 -14.34 12.86 9.71
N ASP A 292 -15.17 13.19 8.72
CA ASP A 292 -15.38 12.33 7.53
C ASP A 292 -14.27 12.46 6.48
N ARG A 293 -13.36 13.43 6.66
CA ARG A 293 -12.23 13.70 5.79
C ARG A 293 -11.12 14.38 6.58
N HIS A 294 -9.87 14.15 6.18
CA HIS A 294 -8.73 14.89 6.68
C HIS A 294 -8.69 16.35 6.22
N GLU A 295 -8.00 17.17 7.00
CA GLU A 295 -7.49 18.46 6.57
C GLU A 295 -6.08 18.24 5.98
N PRO A 296 -5.81 18.68 4.73
CA PRO A 296 -4.47 18.57 4.15
C PRO A 296 -3.43 19.35 4.95
N LEU A 297 -2.23 18.79 5.07
CA LEU A 297 -1.08 19.50 5.60
C LEU A 297 -0.39 20.31 4.49
N ASP A 298 0.16 21.47 4.83
CA ASP A 298 1.02 22.22 3.92
C ASP A 298 2.38 21.50 3.72
N ASP A 299 3.03 21.72 2.58
CA ASP A 299 4.30 21.05 2.23
C ASP A 299 5.39 21.30 3.32
N ASP A 300 5.40 22.46 3.99
CA ASP A 300 6.35 22.81 5.05
C ASP A 300 6.01 22.24 6.44
N GLU A 301 4.84 21.63 6.60
CA GLU A 301 4.43 20.91 7.82
C GLU A 301 4.85 19.44 7.80
N VAL A 302 5.23 18.90 6.64
CA VAL A 302 5.66 17.50 6.49
C VAL A 302 7.10 17.33 6.98
N ASP A 303 7.28 16.63 8.10
CA ASP A 303 8.59 16.37 8.71
C ASP A 303 8.78 14.88 9.05
N THR A 304 9.09 14.08 8.04
CA THR A 304 9.37 12.65 8.25
C THR A 304 10.34 12.10 7.20
N ALA A 305 11.24 11.23 7.66
CA ALA A 305 12.13 10.39 6.87
C ALA A 305 11.39 9.20 6.22
N CYS A 306 10.17 8.89 6.65
CA CYS A 306 9.35 7.79 6.14
C CYS A 306 8.65 8.18 4.82
N ASN A 307 9.44 8.44 3.77
CA ASN A 307 8.99 8.99 2.49
C ASN A 307 7.80 8.27 1.84
N GLY A 308 7.68 6.94 2.00
CA GLY A 308 6.61 6.18 1.37
C GLY A 308 5.22 6.41 1.99
N ILE A 309 5.16 6.99 3.19
CA ILE A 309 3.91 7.37 3.90
C ILE A 309 3.79 8.87 4.15
N ALA A 310 4.75 9.69 3.72
CA ALA A 310 4.74 11.15 3.79
C ALA A 310 3.75 11.77 2.76
N ILE A 311 2.46 11.56 2.98
CA ILE A 311 1.36 11.98 2.08
C ILE A 311 0.45 12.96 2.84
N PRO A 312 0.60 14.28 2.62
CA PRO A 312 -0.16 15.29 3.35
C PRO A 312 -1.63 15.42 2.91
N ASP A 313 -1.94 15.08 1.65
CA ASP A 313 -3.29 15.09 1.09
C ASP A 313 -3.67 13.73 0.48
N PRO A 314 -3.99 12.71 1.30
CA PRO A 314 -4.44 11.41 0.80
C PRO A 314 -5.78 11.52 0.07
N GLY A 315 -5.75 11.37 -1.25
CA GLY A 315 -6.92 11.54 -2.13
C GLY A 315 -8.11 10.60 -1.89
N ALA A 316 -7.95 9.52 -1.10
CA ALA A 316 -9.03 8.60 -0.73
C ALA A 316 -9.36 8.63 0.77
N SER A 317 -9.06 9.75 1.45
CA SER A 317 -9.29 9.90 2.90
C SER A 317 -10.66 9.46 3.40
N PRO A 318 -11.80 9.78 2.74
CA PRO A 318 -13.09 9.28 3.19
C PRO A 318 -13.17 7.75 3.20
N LEU A 319 -12.66 7.09 2.15
CA LEU A 319 -12.63 5.62 2.04
C LEU A 319 -11.70 4.98 3.08
N ILE A 320 -10.60 5.65 3.43
CA ILE A 320 -9.67 5.18 4.47
C ILE A 320 -10.36 5.23 5.84
N LEU A 321 -11.02 6.35 6.17
CA LEU A 321 -11.70 6.54 7.45
C LEU A 321 -12.92 5.63 7.58
N GLU A 322 -13.66 5.43 6.49
CA GLU A 322 -14.75 4.44 6.42
C GLU A 322 -14.24 3.04 6.70
N ALA A 323 -13.13 2.64 6.07
CA ALA A 323 -12.56 1.32 6.26
C ALA A 323 -12.13 1.07 7.71
N ILE A 324 -11.46 2.02 8.34
CA ILE A 324 -11.08 1.93 9.76
C ILE A 324 -12.33 1.78 10.65
N ARG A 325 -13.37 2.60 10.42
CA ARG A 325 -14.57 2.61 11.29
C ARG A 325 -15.48 1.41 11.09
N GLU A 326 -15.71 0.99 9.86
CA GLU A 326 -16.61 -0.13 9.57
C GLU A 326 -16.00 -1.47 10.01
N SER A 327 -14.67 -1.58 9.99
CA SER A 327 -13.98 -2.77 10.45
C SER A 327 -13.72 -2.81 11.96
N ASP A 328 -14.22 -1.83 12.73
CA ASP A 328 -13.89 -1.66 14.16
C ASP A 328 -12.37 -1.62 14.42
N GLY A 329 -11.62 -0.96 13.52
CA GLY A 329 -10.17 -0.75 13.64
C GLY A 329 -9.80 0.59 14.29
N GLY A 330 -8.55 1.01 14.12
CA GLY A 330 -8.03 2.25 14.71
C GLY A 330 -7.03 3.01 13.84
N ALA A 331 -6.50 4.11 14.38
CA ALA A 331 -5.43 4.86 13.75
C ALA A 331 -4.41 5.28 14.82
N VAL A 332 -3.12 5.25 14.47
CA VAL A 332 -2.02 5.58 15.37
C VAL A 332 -0.91 6.28 14.62
N ALA A 333 -0.30 7.28 15.26
CA ALA A 333 0.88 7.97 14.77
C ALA A 333 2.06 7.73 15.70
N THR A 334 3.22 7.39 15.13
CA THR A 334 4.48 7.24 15.89
C THR A 334 5.60 8.05 15.25
N THR A 335 6.57 8.47 16.05
CA THR A 335 7.71 9.25 15.60
C THR A 335 8.63 8.43 14.70
N ASP A 336 9.39 9.09 13.82
CA ASP A 336 10.38 8.39 12.98
C ASP A 336 11.36 7.56 13.80
N ARG A 337 11.75 8.05 14.99
CA ARG A 337 12.62 7.30 15.90
C ARG A 337 11.98 5.98 16.32
N GLU A 338 10.73 6.00 16.75
CA GLU A 338 9.98 4.78 17.12
C GLU A 338 9.79 3.84 15.92
N ILE A 339 9.56 4.39 14.72
CA ILE A 339 9.43 3.61 13.49
C ILE A 339 10.74 2.89 13.14
N LEU A 340 11.86 3.61 13.18
CA LEU A 340 13.18 3.06 12.88
C LEU A 340 13.66 2.09 13.97
N ASP A 341 13.35 2.37 15.24
CA ASP A 341 13.60 1.45 16.35
C ASP A 341 12.78 0.16 16.18
N ALA A 342 11.51 0.25 15.78
CA ALA A 342 10.68 -0.93 15.51
C ALA A 342 11.25 -1.79 14.38
N ALA A 343 11.77 -1.17 13.31
CA ALA A 343 12.43 -1.90 12.22
C ALA A 343 13.63 -2.72 12.74
N ILE A 344 14.44 -2.11 13.60
CA ILE A 344 15.61 -2.75 14.21
C ILE A 344 15.18 -3.87 15.17
N THR A 345 14.12 -3.67 15.94
CA THR A 345 13.56 -4.68 16.85
C THR A 345 13.10 -5.91 16.07
N VAL A 346 12.28 -5.73 15.02
CA VAL A 346 11.83 -6.85 14.16
C VAL A 346 13.03 -7.61 13.59
N ALA A 347 14.06 -6.91 13.11
CA ALA A 347 15.25 -7.54 12.57
C ALA A 347 16.08 -8.30 13.62
N ARG A 348 16.18 -7.78 14.85
CA ARG A 348 16.98 -8.40 15.92
C ARG A 348 16.29 -9.57 16.61
N GLU A 349 14.98 -9.48 16.78
CA GLU A 349 14.21 -10.45 17.55
C GLU A 349 13.68 -11.59 16.68
N GLU A 350 13.25 -11.28 15.45
CA GLU A 350 12.65 -12.27 14.54
C GLU A 350 13.57 -12.65 13.36
N GLY A 351 14.63 -11.88 13.11
CA GLY A 351 15.51 -12.09 11.96
C GLY A 351 14.86 -11.69 10.62
N LEU A 352 13.80 -10.86 10.66
CA LEU A 352 13.05 -10.41 9.48
C LEU A 352 13.44 -8.97 9.11
N GLU A 353 13.64 -8.72 7.81
CA GLU A 353 14.03 -7.41 7.31
C GLU A 353 12.81 -6.60 6.83
N VAL A 354 12.45 -5.56 7.58
CA VAL A 354 11.41 -4.60 7.18
C VAL A 354 12.04 -3.26 6.77
N GLY A 355 11.48 -2.63 5.74
CA GLY A 355 11.93 -1.29 5.32
C GLY A 355 11.59 -0.22 6.37
N ALA A 356 12.35 0.89 6.40
CA ALA A 356 12.16 1.98 7.35
C ALA A 356 10.71 2.49 7.36
N THR A 357 10.16 2.81 6.19
CA THR A 357 8.76 3.23 6.09
C THR A 357 7.77 2.10 6.43
N CYS A 358 8.15 0.85 6.15
CA CYS A 358 7.28 -0.31 6.34
C CYS A 358 7.12 -0.66 7.82
N ALA A 359 8.12 -0.33 8.65
CA ALA A 359 8.11 -0.55 10.08
C ALA A 359 7.10 0.29 10.85
N ALA A 360 6.44 1.27 10.21
CA ALA A 360 5.33 2.00 10.82
C ALA A 360 4.20 1.06 11.28
N ALA A 361 3.97 -0.06 10.60
CA ALA A 361 3.03 -1.08 11.07
C ALA A 361 3.45 -1.70 12.40
N ALA A 362 4.71 -2.12 12.52
CA ALA A 362 5.24 -2.70 13.75
C ALA A 362 5.24 -1.67 14.89
N SER A 363 5.73 -0.46 14.61
CA SER A 363 5.75 0.65 15.57
C SER A 363 4.35 1.01 16.08
N GLY A 364 3.38 1.14 15.17
CA GLY A 364 1.99 1.38 15.52
C GLY A 364 1.38 0.24 16.33
N ALA A 365 1.66 -1.02 15.97
CA ALA A 365 1.20 -2.18 16.74
C ALA A 365 1.76 -2.20 18.16
N PHE A 366 3.03 -1.85 18.35
CA PHE A 366 3.62 -1.73 19.68
C PHE A 366 2.95 -0.65 20.52
N ALA A 367 2.69 0.53 19.93
CA ALA A 367 2.00 1.62 20.61
C ALA A 367 0.55 1.25 20.99
N LEU A 368 -0.18 0.57 20.09
CA LEU A 368 -1.54 0.09 20.34
C LEU A 368 -1.58 -0.99 21.43
N ALA A 369 -0.62 -1.92 21.43
CA ALA A 369 -0.48 -2.92 22.49
C ALA A 369 -0.19 -2.27 23.86
N GLU A 370 0.70 -1.28 23.91
CA GLU A 370 0.99 -0.53 25.14
C GLU A 370 -0.24 0.25 25.65
N ALA A 371 -1.08 0.75 24.74
CA ALA A 371 -2.35 1.39 25.06
C ALA A 371 -3.44 0.41 25.52
N GLY A 372 -3.22 -0.90 25.41
CA GLY A 372 -4.17 -1.94 25.79
C GLY A 372 -5.28 -2.18 24.77
N GLU A 373 -5.03 -1.86 23.49
CA GLU A 373 -5.99 -2.08 22.40
C GLU A 373 -6.22 -3.58 22.13
N PHE A 374 -5.18 -4.41 22.30
CA PHE A 374 -5.21 -5.83 22.00
C PHE A 374 -5.35 -6.69 23.26
N GLY A 375 -6.11 -7.78 23.14
CA GLY A 375 -6.29 -8.83 24.13
C GLY A 375 -5.19 -9.92 24.07
N PRO A 376 -5.10 -10.75 25.12
CA PRO A 376 -4.07 -11.78 25.24
C PRO A 376 -4.25 -12.97 24.29
N ASP A 377 -5.41 -13.11 23.67
CA ASP A 377 -5.72 -14.18 22.73
C ASP A 377 -5.71 -13.68 21.26
N ASP A 378 -5.48 -12.37 21.05
CA ASP A 378 -5.61 -11.74 19.74
C ASP A 378 -4.50 -12.14 18.77
N THR A 379 -4.86 -12.23 17.50
CA THR A 379 -3.96 -12.38 16.35
C THR A 379 -3.77 -11.04 15.65
N VAL A 380 -2.56 -10.48 15.77
CA VAL A 380 -2.18 -9.21 15.15
C VAL A 380 -1.31 -9.44 13.92
N VAL A 381 -1.70 -8.87 12.79
CA VAL A 381 -0.97 -8.97 11.52
C VAL A 381 -0.31 -7.64 11.19
N LEU A 382 1.02 -7.66 11.02
CA LEU A 382 1.85 -6.54 10.60
C LEU A 382 2.07 -6.59 9.09
N LEU A 383 1.70 -5.54 8.35
CA LEU A 383 1.89 -5.47 6.91
C LEU A 383 3.26 -4.87 6.57
N ASN A 384 4.23 -5.74 6.25
CA ASN A 384 5.50 -5.29 5.70
C ASN A 384 5.35 -4.94 4.21
N THR A 385 5.21 -3.66 3.88
CA THR A 385 4.89 -3.23 2.50
C THR A 385 6.06 -3.24 1.52
N GLY A 386 7.28 -3.57 1.96
CA GLY A 386 8.46 -3.59 1.10
C GLY A 386 9.69 -4.20 1.74
N ALA A 387 10.62 -4.64 0.90
CA ALA A 387 11.85 -5.30 1.32
C ALA A 387 12.74 -4.36 2.12
N GLY A 388 13.33 -4.86 3.22
CA GLY A 388 14.22 -4.07 4.07
C GLY A 388 15.44 -3.49 3.35
N ASN A 389 15.91 -4.16 2.29
CA ASN A 389 17.07 -3.71 1.51
C ASN A 389 16.85 -2.39 0.74
N LYS A 390 15.62 -1.88 0.69
CA LYS A 390 15.27 -0.63 -0.01
C LYS A 390 15.63 0.64 0.76
N ASP A 391 15.68 0.56 2.10
CA ASP A 391 15.88 1.71 2.99
C ASP A 391 17.08 1.49 3.96
N VAL A 392 18.04 0.66 3.58
CA VAL A 392 19.17 0.24 4.45
C VAL A 392 20.01 1.39 4.96
N ASP A 393 20.15 2.45 4.18
CA ASP A 393 20.95 3.61 4.55
C ASP A 393 20.33 4.36 5.74
N ALA A 394 18.99 4.48 5.75
CA ALA A 394 18.27 5.12 6.85
C ALA A 394 18.37 4.31 8.15
N LEU A 395 18.17 2.99 8.07
CA LEU A 395 18.29 2.09 9.23
C LEU A 395 19.71 2.07 9.80
N ARG A 396 20.72 2.06 8.92
CA ARG A 396 22.12 2.10 9.33
C ARG A 396 22.51 3.43 9.96
N ALA A 397 22.05 4.55 9.39
CA ALA A 397 22.31 5.88 9.93
C ALA A 397 21.72 6.00 11.35
N HIS A 398 20.44 5.62 11.50
CA HIS A 398 19.75 5.62 12.79
C HIS A 398 20.47 4.76 13.82
N LEU A 399 20.85 3.52 13.47
CA LEU A 399 21.61 2.65 14.38
C LEU A 399 22.90 3.31 14.88
N GLY A 400 23.65 3.98 14.00
CA GLY A 400 24.88 4.68 14.37
C GLY A 400 24.64 5.88 15.29
N GLU A 401 23.54 6.61 15.08
CA GLU A 401 23.12 7.72 15.95
C GLU A 401 22.77 7.21 17.35
N THR A 402 21.96 6.16 17.46
CA THR A 402 21.54 5.58 18.74
C THR A 402 22.72 4.99 19.52
N GLU A 403 23.69 4.38 18.83
CA GLU A 403 24.93 3.89 19.46
C GLU A 403 25.79 5.04 20.00
N ALA A 404 25.95 6.12 19.24
CA ALA A 404 26.69 7.30 19.67
C ALA A 404 26.03 8.01 20.87
N GLU A 405 24.70 8.10 20.89
CA GLU A 405 23.94 8.64 22.02
C GLU A 405 24.14 7.80 23.30
N ALA A 406 24.10 6.47 23.18
CA ALA A 406 24.31 5.55 24.30
C ALA A 406 25.73 5.69 24.89
N GLU A 407 26.75 5.80 24.03
CA GLU A 407 28.13 6.03 24.45
C GLU A 407 28.28 7.37 25.18
N ALA A 408 27.73 8.46 24.64
CA ALA A 408 27.77 9.79 25.26
C ALA A 408 27.05 9.83 26.62
N GLY A 409 25.91 9.15 26.75
CA GLY A 409 25.15 9.06 28.00
C GLY A 409 25.84 8.21 29.08
N SER A 410 26.68 7.25 28.69
CA SER A 410 27.46 6.41 29.62
C SER A 410 28.72 7.11 30.16
N GLY A 411 29.30 8.05 29.40
CA GLY A 411 30.49 8.80 29.78
C GLY A 411 30.27 9.89 30.84
N GLY A 412 29.03 10.35 31.05
CA GLY A 412 28.70 11.42 32.01
C GLY A 412 28.45 10.98 33.46
N ARG A 413 28.65 9.70 33.82
CA ARG A 413 28.42 9.17 35.18
C ARG A 413 29.70 8.91 35.99
N ASN A 414 30.86 9.34 35.49
CA ASN A 414 32.15 9.27 36.20
C ASN A 414 32.82 10.64 36.27
N GLU A 415 32.21 11.61 36.95
CA GLU A 415 32.90 12.80 37.47
C GLU A 415 32.46 13.11 38.90
#